data_AF-A0A9J6GJF5-F1
#
_entry.id   AF-A0A9J6GJF5-F1
#
_cell.length_a   1.000
_cell.length_b   1.000
_cell.length_c   1.000
_cell.angle_alpha   90.00
_cell.angle_beta   90.00
_cell.angle_gamma   90.00
#
_symmetry.space_group_name_H-M   'P 1'
#
loop_
_entity.id
_entity.type
_entity.pdbx_description
1 polymer ?
#
loop_
_entity_poly.entity_id
_entity_poly.type
_entity_poly.pdbx_seq_one_letter_code
_entity_poly.pdbx_strand_id
1 'polypeptide(L)'
;MSRCCTCRLEVPDNGLYVTCSEGKFQFHLGGCSGVSEHSFTGKRNGTKKHWKCDTCRGATPRGNGATGKQKIDIDVASQLVELNNKLDSLLTLPSKMVDLEASVQVLSEKLDEFQARLASQEKATKKLTKRLQQLEVADSSKELTQLQLDMNDLEYRSRRLNVEIHGVQETEKQDLLTKVNEIATQIPTKHK
;
A
#
# COMPACT_ATOMS: atom_id res chain seq x y z
N MET A 1 21.99 21.04 16.87
CA MET A 1 22.24 19.74 16.23
C MET A 1 22.81 19.99 14.84
N SER A 2 23.99 19.45 14.56
CA SER A 2 24.66 19.62 13.27
C SER A 2 24.18 18.54 12.28
N ARG A 3 24.02 18.89 11.01
CA ARG A 3 23.51 17.98 9.95
C ARG A 3 24.62 17.59 8.98
N CYS A 4 24.56 16.36 8.49
CA CYS A 4 25.51 15.83 7.51
C CYS A 4 25.33 16.54 6.18
N CYS A 5 26.41 17.01 5.57
CA CYS A 5 26.33 17.75 4.30
C CYS A 5 25.92 16.86 3.12
N THR A 6 26.17 15.55 3.16
CA THR A 6 25.84 14.62 2.08
C THR A 6 24.37 14.15 2.14
N CYS A 7 23.93 13.62 3.27
CA CYS A 7 22.59 13.03 3.40
C CYS A 7 21.56 13.93 4.11
N ARG A 8 21.98 15.08 4.64
CA ARG A 8 21.16 16.05 5.40
C ARG A 8 20.50 15.49 6.66
N LEU A 9 20.86 14.29 7.12
CA LEU A 9 20.42 13.74 8.39
C LEU A 9 21.29 14.26 9.55
N GLU A 10 20.79 14.17 10.77
CA GLU A 10 21.52 14.59 11.97
C GLU A 10 22.79 13.77 12.17
N VAL A 11 23.88 14.45 12.54
CA VAL A 11 25.15 13.81 12.88
C VAL A 11 25.12 13.46 14.37
N PRO A 12 25.44 12.22 14.76
CA PRO A 12 25.43 11.84 16.16
C PRO A 12 26.55 12.56 16.95
N ASP A 13 26.21 13.09 18.13
CA ASP A 13 27.15 13.81 19.01
C ASP A 13 28.13 12.88 19.76
N ASN A 14 28.12 11.59 19.43
CA ASN A 14 29.01 10.56 20.01
C ASN A 14 30.45 10.60 19.47
N GLY A 15 30.80 11.60 18.65
CA GLY A 15 32.13 11.77 18.08
C GLY A 15 32.45 10.86 16.89
N LEU A 16 31.48 10.05 16.41
CA LEU A 16 31.62 9.20 15.22
C LEU A 16 31.27 9.95 13.94
N TYR A 17 31.99 11.05 13.70
CA TYR A 17 31.83 11.88 12.51
C TYR A 17 33.15 12.55 12.12
N VAL A 18 33.23 13.01 10.88
CA VAL A 18 34.37 13.79 10.38
C VAL A 18 33.93 15.19 10.02
N THR A 19 34.81 16.15 10.29
CA THR A 19 34.65 17.55 9.88
C THR A 19 35.69 17.88 8.84
N CYS A 20 35.26 18.43 7.71
CA CYS A 20 36.18 18.90 6.69
C CYS A 20 37.01 20.08 7.21
N SER A 21 38.34 20.02 7.06
CA SER A 21 39.26 21.05 7.52
C SER A 21 39.09 22.40 6.81
N GLU A 22 38.56 22.41 5.58
CA GLU A 22 38.37 23.62 4.78
C GLU A 22 36.92 24.12 4.83
N GLY A 23 35.96 23.28 4.41
CA GLY A 23 34.55 23.67 4.37
C GLY A 23 33.86 23.69 5.74
N LYS A 24 34.50 23.17 6.80
CA LYS A 24 33.96 23.04 8.17
C LYS A 24 32.62 22.30 8.28
N PHE A 25 32.21 21.61 7.21
CA PHE A 25 31.01 20.77 7.19
C PHE A 25 31.27 19.42 7.85
N GLN A 26 30.22 18.86 8.45
CA GLN A 26 30.25 17.56 9.12
C GLN A 26 29.65 16.46 8.25
N PHE A 27 30.19 15.25 8.39
CA PHE A 27 29.79 14.07 7.62
C PHE A 27 29.78 12.82 8.49
N HIS A 28 28.85 11.91 8.25
CA HIS A 28 28.87 10.58 8.84
C HIS A 28 30.07 9.77 8.33
N LEU A 29 30.56 8.86 9.18
CA LEU A 29 31.49 7.82 8.76
C LEU A 29 30.80 6.85 7.78
N GLY A 30 31.57 6.16 6.94
CA GLY A 30 31.07 5.24 5.92
C GLY A 30 30.65 5.98 4.64
N GLY A 31 29.47 5.69 4.12
CA GLY A 31 29.04 6.13 2.78
C GLY A 31 28.98 7.65 2.55
N CYS A 32 28.85 8.46 3.61
CA CYS A 32 28.79 9.92 3.47
C CYS A 32 30.16 10.61 3.32
N SER A 33 31.23 9.98 3.81
CA SER A 33 32.61 10.54 3.81
C SER A 33 33.66 9.61 3.20
N GLY A 34 33.30 8.37 2.90
CA GLY A 34 34.22 7.31 2.46
C GLY A 34 35.17 6.81 3.57
N VAL A 35 35.02 7.27 4.82
CA VAL A 35 35.91 6.90 5.93
C VAL A 35 35.26 5.81 6.77
N SER A 36 35.81 4.60 6.77
CA SER A 36 35.30 3.54 7.64
C SER A 36 35.56 3.83 9.12
N GLU A 37 34.65 3.38 9.99
CA GLU A 37 34.75 3.57 11.44
C GLU A 37 36.04 2.97 12.02
N HIS A 38 36.43 1.78 11.55
CA HIS A 38 37.69 1.13 11.91
C HIS A 38 38.93 1.98 11.55
N SER A 39 38.91 2.63 10.37
CA SER A 39 40.00 3.53 9.95
C SER A 39 40.00 4.84 10.71
N PHE A 40 38.84 5.27 11.21
CA PHE A 40 38.70 6.51 11.97
C PHE A 40 39.18 6.33 13.41
N THR A 41 38.79 5.27 14.11
CA THR A 41 39.19 5.02 15.50
C THR A 41 40.70 4.82 15.63
N GLY A 42 41.35 4.16 14.68
CA GLY A 42 42.81 3.94 14.66
C GLY A 42 43.67 5.17 14.27
N LYS A 43 43.08 6.25 13.74
CA LYS A 43 43.85 7.45 13.33
C LYS A 43 44.16 8.38 14.49
N ARG A 44 45.38 8.91 14.52
CA ARG A 44 45.78 9.99 15.43
C ARG A 44 44.93 11.24 15.21
N ASN A 45 44.59 11.95 16.28
CA ASN A 45 43.72 13.13 16.24
C ASN A 45 44.24 14.25 15.31
N GLY A 46 45.56 14.35 15.13
CA GLY A 46 46.15 15.27 14.15
C GLY A 46 45.68 14.98 12.72
N THR A 47 45.68 13.71 12.30
CA THR A 47 45.26 13.32 10.95
C THR A 47 43.75 13.47 10.74
N LYS A 48 42.95 13.28 11.79
CA LYS A 48 41.49 13.51 11.77
C LYS A 48 41.16 14.98 11.48
N LYS A 49 41.92 15.92 12.06
CA LYS A 49 41.73 17.37 11.89
C LYS A 49 42.12 17.90 10.50
N HIS A 50 42.86 17.13 9.70
CA HIS A 50 43.30 17.53 8.36
C HIS A 50 42.49 16.87 7.24
N TRP A 51 41.45 16.10 7.58
CA TRP A 51 40.63 15.43 6.58
C TRP A 51 39.85 16.43 5.72
N LYS A 52 39.84 16.21 4.41
CA LYS A 52 39.12 17.01 3.41
C LYS A 52 38.08 16.14 2.71
N CYS A 53 36.87 16.69 2.52
CA CYS A 53 35.82 16.09 1.71
C CYS A 53 36.21 16.08 0.22
N ASP A 54 35.52 15.29 -0.60
CA ASP A 54 35.86 15.14 -2.02
C ASP A 54 35.78 16.46 -2.79
N THR A 55 34.85 17.33 -2.44
CA THR A 55 34.72 18.68 -3.02
C THR A 55 35.96 19.53 -2.75
N CYS A 56 36.43 19.59 -1.49
CA CYS A 56 37.63 20.34 -1.11
C CYS A 56 38.92 19.66 -1.59
N ARG A 57 38.93 18.33 -1.73
CA ARG A 57 40.08 17.58 -2.25
C ARG A 57 40.29 17.80 -3.75
N GLY A 58 39.20 17.93 -4.51
CA GLY A 58 39.26 18.26 -5.95
C GLY A 58 39.67 19.70 -6.25
N ALA A 59 39.58 20.60 -5.27
CA ALA A 59 39.87 22.03 -5.42
C ALA A 59 41.36 22.40 -5.22
N THR A 60 42.21 21.49 -4.71
CA THR A 60 43.64 21.76 -4.58
C THR A 60 44.38 21.48 -5.89
N PRO A 61 45.05 22.47 -6.53
CA PRO A 61 45.98 22.19 -7.61
C PRO A 61 47.13 21.35 -7.02
N ARG A 62 47.44 20.22 -7.64
CA ARG A 62 48.58 19.37 -7.26
C ARG A 62 49.87 20.21 -7.36
N GLY A 63 50.41 20.60 -6.21
CA GLY A 63 51.73 21.22 -6.10
C GLY A 63 52.82 20.25 -6.51
N ASN A 64 53.66 20.72 -7.45
CA ASN A 64 54.85 20.08 -7.99
C ASN A 64 55.88 19.71 -6.92
N GLY A 65 56.45 18.51 -7.02
CA GLY A 65 57.68 18.15 -6.31
C GLY A 65 58.08 16.70 -6.53
N ALA A 66 58.75 16.39 -7.65
CA ALA A 66 59.89 15.47 -7.73
C ALA A 66 60.30 15.23 -9.20
N THR A 67 61.59 15.38 -9.43
CA THR A 67 62.35 15.11 -10.66
C THR A 67 62.18 13.69 -11.19
N GLY A 68 61.82 13.58 -12.47
CA GLY A 68 61.90 12.35 -13.26
C GLY A 68 61.42 12.63 -14.69
N LYS A 69 62.34 12.77 -15.64
CA LYS A 69 62.01 12.81 -17.07
C LYS A 69 61.50 11.42 -17.47
N GLN A 70 60.20 11.17 -17.37
CA GLN A 70 59.55 10.14 -18.17
C GLN A 70 59.21 10.74 -19.53
N LYS A 71 59.83 10.19 -20.56
CA LYS A 71 59.48 10.42 -21.95
C LYS A 71 58.09 9.81 -22.14
N ILE A 72 57.07 10.66 -22.25
CA ILE A 72 55.71 10.24 -22.59
C ILE A 72 55.74 9.97 -24.10
N ASP A 73 56.00 8.73 -24.50
CA ASP A 73 55.59 8.28 -25.84
C ASP A 73 54.07 8.10 -25.78
N ILE A 74 53.36 9.14 -26.21
CA ILE A 74 51.93 9.05 -26.48
C ILE A 74 51.80 8.15 -27.69
N ASP A 75 51.31 6.93 -27.50
CA ASP A 75 50.92 6.07 -28.61
C ASP A 75 49.65 6.65 -29.26
N VAL A 76 49.87 7.62 -30.15
CA VAL A 76 48.84 8.36 -30.86
C VAL A 76 47.94 7.40 -31.65
N ALA A 77 48.48 6.27 -32.13
CA ALA A 77 47.71 5.27 -32.86
C ALA A 77 46.66 4.60 -31.96
N SER A 78 47.05 4.19 -30.75
CA SER A 78 46.11 3.63 -29.76
C SER A 78 45.03 4.62 -29.34
N GLN A 79 45.39 5.89 -29.14
CA GLN A 79 44.40 6.93 -28.82
C GLN A 79 43.45 7.21 -29.99
N LEU A 80 43.93 7.15 -31.24
CA LEU A 80 43.08 7.32 -32.42
C LEU A 80 42.06 6.18 -32.56
N VAL A 81 42.50 4.94 -32.30
CA VAL A 81 41.60 3.77 -32.30
C VAL A 81 40.54 3.90 -31.20
N GLU A 82 40.94 4.32 -29.99
CA GLU A 82 40.00 4.52 -28.89
C GLU A 82 38.99 5.65 -29.18
N LEU A 83 39.44 6.74 -29.82
CA LEU A 83 38.57 7.84 -30.23
C LEU A 83 37.59 7.41 -31.33
N ASN A 84 38.04 6.62 -32.31
CA ASN A 84 37.16 6.09 -33.35
C ASN A 84 36.09 5.15 -32.76
N ASN A 85 36.47 4.27 -31.83
CA ASN A 85 35.50 3.40 -31.14
C ASN A 85 34.46 4.21 -30.33
N LYS A 86 34.89 5.29 -29.65
CA LYS A 86 33.98 6.19 -28.94
C LYS A 86 33.08 6.95 -29.90
N LEU A 87 33.61 7.36 -31.06
CA LEU A 87 32.84 8.03 -32.11
C LEU A 87 31.78 7.10 -32.70
N ASP A 88 32.12 5.85 -33.01
CA ASP A 88 31.17 4.85 -33.49
C ASP A 88 30.06 4.59 -32.46
N SER A 89 30.42 4.49 -31.18
CA SER A 89 29.45 4.38 -30.09
C SER A 89 28.50 5.58 -30.03
N LEU A 90 29.03 6.81 -30.17
CA LEU A 90 28.24 8.04 -30.22
C LEU A 90 27.35 8.12 -31.47
N LEU A 91 27.80 7.58 -32.61
CA LEU A 91 27.01 7.53 -33.84
C LEU A 91 25.85 6.53 -33.75
N THR A 92 25.96 5.49 -32.92
CA THR A 92 24.86 4.52 -32.66
C THR A 92 23.92 4.94 -31.52
N LEU A 93 24.25 5.99 -30.77
CA LEU A 93 23.41 6.48 -29.67
C LEU A 93 22.09 7.09 -30.15
N PRO A 94 22.05 7.92 -31.23
CA PRO A 94 20.80 8.45 -31.77
C PRO A 94 19.80 7.37 -32.16
N SER A 95 20.25 6.29 -32.81
CA SER A 95 19.35 5.20 -33.21
C SER A 95 18.75 4.50 -31.99
N LYS A 96 19.56 4.23 -30.96
CA LYS A 96 19.08 3.64 -29.70
C LYS A 96 18.11 4.56 -28.96
N MET A 97 18.31 5.88 -29.04
CA MET A 97 17.37 6.86 -28.47
C MET A 97 16.02 6.83 -29.20
N VAL A 98 16.02 6.72 -30.52
CA VAL A 98 14.78 6.58 -31.33
C VAL A 98 14.04 5.30 -30.97
N ASP A 99 14.75 4.16 -30.85
CA ASP A 99 14.14 2.89 -30.46
C ASP A 99 13.54 2.93 -29.05
N LEU A 100 14.22 3.63 -28.13
CA LEU A 100 13.75 3.82 -26.77
C LEU A 100 12.53 4.76 -26.71
N GLU A 101 12.53 5.84 -27.49
CA GLU A 101 11.39 6.75 -27.61
C GLU A 101 10.16 6.01 -28.15
N ALA A 102 10.33 5.19 -29.20
CA ALA A 102 9.26 4.35 -29.73
C ALA A 102 8.74 3.36 -28.68
N SER A 103 9.63 2.73 -27.91
CA SER A 103 9.25 1.80 -26.84
C SER A 103 8.47 2.49 -25.72
N VAL A 104 8.88 3.70 -25.33
CA VAL A 104 8.18 4.52 -24.32
C VAL A 104 6.81 4.95 -24.83
N GLN A 105 6.70 5.33 -26.11
CA GLN A 105 5.44 5.70 -26.73
C GLN A 105 4.45 4.54 -26.71
N VAL A 106 4.87 3.35 -27.13
CA VAL A 106 4.05 2.14 -27.08
C VAL A 106 3.63 1.80 -25.65
N LEU A 107 4.55 1.95 -24.68
CA LEU A 107 4.23 1.71 -23.28
C LEU A 107 3.20 2.71 -22.74
N SER A 108 3.30 3.99 -23.13
CA SER A 108 2.32 5.01 -22.76
C SER A 108 0.93 4.67 -23.30
N GLU A 109 0.83 4.30 -24.57
CA GLU A 109 -0.44 3.90 -25.19
C GLU A 109 -1.04 2.66 -24.52
N LYS A 110 -0.20 1.69 -24.14
CA LYS A 110 -0.64 0.50 -23.39
C LYS A 110 -1.11 0.83 -21.98
N LEU A 111 -0.48 1.80 -21.33
CA LEU A 111 -0.88 2.26 -20.01
C LEU A 111 -2.24 2.97 -20.06
N ASP A 112 -2.47 3.81 -21.06
CA ASP A 112 -3.77 4.45 -21.29
C ASP A 112 -4.87 3.41 -21.58
N GLU A 113 -4.58 2.41 -22.41
CA GLU A 113 -5.51 1.30 -22.69
C GLU A 113 -5.84 0.52 -21.40
N PHE A 114 -4.83 0.22 -20.59
CA PHE A 114 -5.00 -0.50 -19.33
C PHE A 114 -5.84 0.30 -18.33
N GLN A 115 -5.59 1.61 -18.22
CA GLN A 115 -6.37 2.50 -17.38
C GLN A 115 -7.84 2.56 -17.82
N ALA A 116 -8.10 2.62 -19.12
CA ALA A 116 -9.47 2.59 -19.65
C ALA A 116 -10.18 1.26 -19.34
N ARG A 117 -9.48 0.12 -19.47
CA ARG A 117 -10.00 -1.20 -19.11
C ARG A 117 -10.31 -1.32 -17.62
N LEU A 118 -9.43 -0.84 -16.75
CA LEU A 118 -9.65 -0.81 -15.31
C LEU A 118 -10.88 0.02 -14.94
N ALA A 119 -11.02 1.22 -15.50
CA ALA A 119 -12.19 2.07 -15.26
C ALA A 119 -13.50 1.41 -15.73
N SER A 120 -13.45 0.67 -16.85
CA SER A 120 -14.59 -0.11 -17.34
C SER A 120 -14.94 -1.28 -16.40
N GLN A 121 -13.94 -2.03 -15.94
CA GLN A 121 -14.12 -3.11 -14.98
C GLN A 121 -14.67 -2.60 -13.65
N GLU A 122 -14.16 -1.49 -13.13
CA GLU A 122 -14.66 -0.90 -11.89
C GLU A 122 -16.15 -0.54 -12.00
N LYS A 123 -16.58 0.03 -13.13
CA LYS A 123 -18.00 0.30 -13.42
C LYS A 123 -18.82 -0.98 -13.48
N ALA A 124 -18.32 -2.02 -14.13
CA ALA A 124 -18.99 -3.31 -14.22
C ALA A 124 -19.18 -3.95 -12.84
N THR A 125 -18.12 -3.97 -12.03
CA THR A 125 -18.16 -4.49 -10.65
C THR A 125 -19.17 -3.72 -9.81
N LYS A 126 -19.13 -2.37 -9.83
CA LYS A 126 -20.11 -1.52 -9.11
C LYS A 126 -21.56 -1.83 -9.52
N LYS A 127 -21.81 -2.01 -10.82
CA LYS A 127 -23.14 -2.38 -11.33
C LYS A 127 -23.58 -3.77 -10.86
N LEU A 128 -22.66 -4.74 -10.85
CA LEU A 128 -22.93 -6.10 -10.39
C LEU A 128 -23.25 -6.12 -8.89
N THR A 129 -22.41 -5.47 -8.07
CA THR A 129 -22.63 -5.36 -6.62
C THR A 129 -23.99 -4.73 -6.31
N LYS A 130 -24.35 -3.65 -7.01
CA LYS A 130 -25.67 -3.01 -6.83
C LYS A 130 -26.82 -3.96 -7.18
N ARG A 131 -26.69 -4.75 -8.26
CA ARG A 131 -27.70 -5.74 -8.63
C ARG A 131 -27.82 -6.86 -7.61
N LEU A 132 -26.71 -7.37 -7.10
CA LEU A 132 -26.71 -8.39 -6.05
C LEU A 132 -27.41 -7.90 -4.78
N GLN A 133 -27.05 -6.70 -4.30
CA GLN A 133 -27.71 -6.10 -3.14
C GLN A 133 -29.23 -5.95 -3.35
N GLN A 134 -29.66 -5.53 -4.54
CA GLN A 134 -31.08 -5.41 -4.85
C GLN A 134 -31.80 -6.77 -4.85
N LEU A 135 -31.17 -7.81 -5.38
CA LEU A 135 -31.73 -9.16 -5.40
C LEU A 135 -31.79 -9.77 -4.00
N GLU A 136 -30.71 -9.68 -3.23
CA GLU A 136 -30.65 -10.22 -1.86
C GLU A 136 -31.73 -9.59 -0.96
N VAL A 137 -31.95 -8.29 -1.07
CA VAL A 137 -33.02 -7.60 -0.31
C VAL A 137 -34.41 -7.98 -0.83
N ALA A 138 -34.60 -8.07 -2.15
CA ALA A 138 -35.91 -8.34 -2.72
C ALA A 138 -36.39 -9.78 -2.50
N ASP A 139 -35.52 -10.79 -2.65
CA ASP A 139 -35.89 -12.20 -2.44
C ASP A 139 -36.12 -12.49 -0.96
N SER A 140 -35.16 -12.15 -0.10
CA SER A 140 -35.23 -12.47 1.32
C SER A 140 -36.45 -11.82 1.98
N SER A 141 -36.78 -10.59 1.61
CA SER A 141 -37.92 -9.89 2.19
C SER A 141 -39.26 -10.50 1.75
N LYS A 142 -39.41 -10.80 0.46
CA LYS A 142 -40.68 -11.32 -0.10
C LYS A 142 -40.97 -12.73 0.39
N GLU A 143 -39.98 -13.63 0.31
CA GLU A 143 -40.16 -15.01 0.76
C GLU A 143 -40.47 -15.07 2.26
N LEU A 144 -39.78 -14.28 3.09
CA LEU A 144 -40.08 -14.23 4.53
C LEU A 144 -41.48 -13.70 4.81
N THR A 145 -41.91 -12.61 4.15
CA THR A 145 -43.28 -12.11 4.33
C THR A 145 -44.33 -13.09 3.85
N GLN A 146 -44.10 -13.77 2.72
CA GLN A 146 -45.03 -14.76 2.20
C GLN A 146 -45.14 -15.95 3.15
N LEU A 147 -44.00 -16.45 3.63
CA LEU A 147 -43.96 -17.58 4.58
C LEU A 147 -44.65 -17.23 5.90
N GLN A 148 -44.49 -15.99 6.39
CA GLN A 148 -45.20 -15.51 7.57
C GLN A 148 -46.73 -15.45 7.35
N LEU A 149 -47.18 -14.98 6.18
CA LEU A 149 -48.60 -14.95 5.85
C LEU A 149 -49.19 -16.36 5.75
N ASP A 150 -48.47 -17.28 5.11
CA ASP A 150 -48.90 -18.67 4.97
C ASP A 150 -48.94 -19.37 6.33
N MET A 151 -47.95 -19.15 7.19
CA MET A 151 -47.95 -19.64 8.57
C MET A 151 -49.16 -19.13 9.34
N ASN A 152 -49.44 -17.82 9.29
CA ASN A 152 -50.58 -17.23 9.98
C ASN A 152 -51.92 -17.79 9.48
N ASP A 153 -52.07 -17.99 8.17
CA ASP A 153 -53.28 -18.60 7.60
C ASP A 153 -53.43 -20.07 8.03
N LEU A 154 -52.35 -20.84 8.06
CA LEU A 154 -52.36 -22.21 8.56
C LEU A 154 -52.71 -22.29 10.05
N GLU A 155 -52.15 -21.43 10.88
CA GLU A 155 -52.47 -21.36 12.30
C GLU A 155 -53.94 -20.97 12.52
N TYR A 156 -54.42 -19.97 11.79
CA TYR A 156 -55.82 -19.55 11.81
C TYR A 156 -56.75 -20.70 11.43
N ARG A 157 -56.45 -21.41 10.34
CA ARG A 157 -57.26 -22.56 9.88
C ARG A 157 -57.23 -23.70 10.89
N SER A 158 -56.06 -24.00 11.46
CA SER A 158 -55.89 -25.04 12.47
C SER A 158 -56.71 -24.75 13.74
N ARG A 159 -56.78 -23.49 14.16
CA ARG A 159 -57.46 -23.07 15.38
C ARG A 159 -58.88 -22.54 15.16
N ARG A 160 -59.42 -22.62 13.94
CA ARG A 160 -60.69 -21.98 13.57
C ARG A 160 -61.90 -22.43 14.40
N LEU A 161 -61.86 -23.65 14.94
CA LEU A 161 -62.92 -24.20 15.78
C LEU A 161 -62.51 -24.30 17.27
N ASN A 162 -61.35 -23.77 17.63
CA ASN A 162 -60.86 -23.80 18.99
C ASN A 162 -61.40 -22.58 19.73
N VAL A 163 -61.86 -22.80 20.95
CA VAL A 163 -62.23 -21.73 21.89
C VAL A 163 -61.28 -21.82 23.06
N GLU A 164 -60.45 -20.78 23.25
CA GLU A 164 -59.61 -20.64 24.44
C GLU A 164 -60.38 -19.93 25.55
N ILE A 165 -60.42 -20.55 26.72
CA ILE A 165 -61.09 -20.04 27.91
C ILE A 165 -60.01 -19.73 28.95
N HIS A 166 -59.80 -18.45 29.25
CA HIS A 166 -58.86 -18.02 30.27
C HIS A 166 -59.57 -17.77 31.61
N GLY A 167 -58.84 -17.93 32.73
CA GLY A 167 -59.35 -17.61 34.07
C GLY A 167 -60.09 -18.75 34.78
N VAL A 168 -60.05 -19.98 34.26
CA VAL A 168 -60.58 -21.15 34.95
C VAL A 168 -59.61 -21.56 36.07
N GLN A 169 -60.07 -21.60 37.32
CA GLN A 169 -59.23 -22.06 38.43
C GLN A 169 -58.93 -23.56 38.32
N GLU A 170 -57.66 -23.94 38.51
CA GLU A 170 -57.22 -25.33 38.47
C GLU A 170 -57.53 -26.04 39.80
N THR A 171 -58.10 -27.24 39.73
CA THR A 171 -58.36 -28.08 40.90
C THR A 171 -58.02 -29.52 40.58
N GLU A 172 -57.50 -30.28 41.55
CA GLU A 172 -57.14 -31.69 41.34
C GLU A 172 -58.35 -32.55 40.92
N LYS A 173 -58.12 -33.48 39.98
CA LYS A 173 -59.11 -34.46 39.48
C LYS A 173 -60.38 -33.82 38.91
N GLN A 174 -60.24 -32.69 38.25
CA GLN A 174 -61.35 -31.98 37.66
C GLN A 174 -61.85 -32.63 36.37
N ASP A 175 -63.17 -32.78 36.26
CA ASP A 175 -63.82 -33.08 34.99
C ASP A 175 -63.98 -31.80 34.15
N LEU A 176 -63.18 -31.71 33.09
CA LEU A 176 -63.18 -30.58 32.15
C LEU A 176 -64.51 -30.48 31.38
N LEU A 177 -65.18 -31.60 31.11
CA LEU A 177 -66.41 -31.62 30.32
C LEU A 177 -67.56 -30.95 31.08
N THR A 178 -67.68 -31.27 32.38
CA THR A 178 -68.66 -30.65 33.27
C THR A 178 -68.45 -29.14 33.38
N LYS A 179 -67.20 -28.69 33.55
CA LYS A 179 -66.87 -27.26 33.59
C LYS A 179 -67.18 -26.52 32.29
N VAL A 180 -66.90 -27.14 31.14
CA VAL A 180 -67.24 -26.54 29.84
C VAL A 180 -68.75 -26.37 29.69
N ASN A 181 -69.54 -27.34 30.14
CA ASN A 181 -71.01 -27.23 30.13
C ASN A 181 -71.52 -26.12 31.07
N GLU A 182 -70.96 -26.01 32.28
CA GLU A 182 -71.29 -24.91 33.22
C GLU A 182 -71.01 -23.55 32.60
N ILE A 183 -69.86 -23.38 31.95
CA ILE A 183 -69.49 -22.13 31.26
C ILE A 183 -70.42 -21.87 30.07
N ALA A 184 -70.75 -22.89 29.28
CA ALA A 184 -71.64 -22.76 28.13
C ALA A 184 -73.03 -22.24 28.50
N THR A 185 -73.56 -22.64 29.67
CA THR A 185 -74.87 -22.14 30.16
C THR A 185 -74.87 -20.66 30.55
N GLN A 186 -73.70 -20.08 30.83
CA GLN A 186 -73.54 -18.67 31.20
C GLN A 186 -73.36 -17.76 29.98
N ILE A 187 -73.08 -18.32 28.80
CA ILE A 187 -72.93 -17.54 27.57
C ILE A 187 -74.34 -17.24 27.03
N PRO A 188 -74.75 -15.96 26.92
CA PRO A 188 -76.07 -15.63 26.40
C PRO A 188 -76.18 -16.04 24.92
N THR A 189 -77.06 -17.00 24.63
CA THR A 189 -77.38 -17.40 23.27
C THR A 189 -78.16 -16.29 22.59
N LYS A 190 -77.49 -15.47 21.78
CA LYS A 190 -78.19 -14.63 20.81
C LYS A 190 -78.76 -15.54 19.73
N HIS A 191 -79.98 -16.02 19.95
CA HIS A 191 -80.82 -16.54 18.89
C HIS A 191 -81.00 -15.42 17.86
N LYS A 192 -80.48 -15.63 16.65
CA LYS A 192 -80.89 -14.91 15.44
C LYS A 192 -82.09 -15.62 14.84
#